data_AF-A0A0U1RP69-F1
#
_entry.id   AF-A0A0U1RP69-F1
#
_cell.length_a   1.000
_cell.length_b   1.000
_cell.length_c   1.000
_cell.angle_alpha   90.00
_cell.angle_beta   90.00
_cell.angle_gamma   90.00
#
_symmetry.space_group_name_H-M   'P 1'
#
loop_
_entity.id
_entity.type
_entity.pdbx_description
1 polymer ?
#
loop_
_entity_poly.entity_id
_entity_poly.type
_entity_poly.pdbx_seq_one_letter_code
_entity_poly.pdbx_strand_id
1 'polypeptide(L)'
;MLHAIAASHLPVCSQQQGEPDLTEPEKVAILGQLYHKKPLVFLERFRTGLREEHLACFGHLRGDHRADFYCAEVARQGTARPRTLRTRLRNRRYAALRELIQGGEYFSDEQMRFRAPLLYEQYIGQYLTQEELNARTAAPQAPRSGSPGTPAYPLSDLLFQSYQEREL
;
A
#
# COMPACT_ATOMS: atom_id res chain seq x y z
N MET A 1 -9.79 -20.26 21.08
CA MET A 1 -10.16 -19.88 19.69
C MET A 1 -11.06 -18.64 19.62
N LEU A 2 -12.34 -18.69 20.04
CA LEU A 2 -13.29 -17.58 19.81
C LEU A 2 -12.86 -16.26 20.45
N HIS A 3 -12.43 -16.27 21.72
CA HIS A 3 -11.89 -15.08 22.39
C HIS A 3 -10.67 -14.48 21.69
N ALA A 4 -9.78 -15.33 21.14
CA ALA A 4 -8.61 -14.86 20.41
C ALA A 4 -8.98 -14.11 19.13
N ILE A 5 -10.05 -14.53 18.45
CA ILE A 5 -10.59 -13.83 17.28
C ILE A 5 -11.35 -12.56 17.72
N ALA A 6 -12.13 -12.62 18.79
CA ALA A 6 -12.89 -11.47 19.31
C ALA A 6 -11.98 -10.31 19.75
N ALA A 7 -10.82 -10.63 20.34
CA ALA A 7 -9.78 -9.66 20.73
C ALA A 7 -8.95 -9.15 19.54
N SER A 8 -9.08 -9.75 18.36
CA SER A 8 -8.37 -9.31 17.15
C SER A 8 -9.10 -8.16 16.45
N HIS A 9 -8.41 -7.46 15.54
CA HIS A 9 -9.01 -6.38 14.75
C HIS A 9 -9.88 -6.88 13.58
N LEU A 10 -10.24 -8.16 13.53
CA LEU A 10 -11.02 -8.71 12.43
C LEU A 10 -12.50 -8.33 12.58
N PRO A 11 -13.16 -7.87 11.50
CA PRO A 11 -14.57 -7.51 11.55
C PRO A 11 -15.43 -8.78 11.71
N VAL A 12 -16.22 -8.84 12.79
CA VAL A 12 -17.08 -9.99 13.13
C VAL A 12 -18.42 -9.96 12.38
N CYS A 13 -19.01 -8.78 12.21
CA CYS A 13 -20.20 -8.54 11.38
C CYS A 13 -20.07 -7.18 10.67
N SER A 14 -21.00 -6.88 9.78
CA SER A 14 -21.12 -5.55 9.18
C SER A 14 -21.84 -4.65 10.17
N GLN A 15 -21.16 -3.65 10.72
CA GLN A 15 -21.76 -2.60 11.55
C GLN A 15 -22.08 -1.39 10.67
N GLN A 16 -23.21 -0.73 10.93
CA GLN A 16 -23.60 0.50 10.24
C GLN A 16 -23.00 1.74 10.92
N GLN A 17 -22.92 2.85 10.18
CA GLN A 17 -22.44 4.11 10.72
C GLN A 17 -23.41 4.62 11.81
N GLY A 18 -22.90 4.79 13.03
CA GLY A 18 -23.68 5.24 14.19
C GLY A 18 -24.17 4.12 15.11
N GLU A 19 -23.92 2.85 14.77
CA GLU A 19 -24.12 1.74 15.71
C GLU A 19 -23.03 1.74 16.79
N PRO A 20 -23.36 1.32 18.03
CA PRO A 20 -22.37 1.18 19.08
C PRO A 20 -21.37 0.06 18.76
N ASP A 21 -20.13 0.24 19.21
CA ASP A 21 -19.09 -0.78 19.07
C ASP A 21 -19.49 -2.06 19.80
N LEU A 22 -19.39 -3.21 19.11
CA LEU A 22 -19.62 -4.51 19.72
C LEU A 22 -18.64 -4.78 20.86
N THR A 23 -19.20 -5.20 21.98
CA THR A 23 -18.43 -5.67 23.13
C THR A 23 -17.81 -7.03 22.84
N GLU A 24 -16.72 -7.38 23.53
CA GLU A 24 -16.10 -8.70 23.40
C GLU A 24 -17.06 -9.89 23.62
N PRO A 25 -17.94 -9.92 24.65
CA PRO A 25 -18.87 -11.04 24.82
C PRO A 25 -19.85 -11.17 23.66
N GLU A 26 -20.34 -10.08 23.09
CA GLU A 26 -21.23 -10.09 21.93
C GLU A 26 -20.51 -10.64 20.69
N LYS A 27 -19.26 -10.23 20.46
CA LYS A 27 -18.41 -10.78 19.40
C LYS A 27 -18.26 -12.30 19.56
N VAL A 28 -17.98 -12.78 20.76
CA VAL A 28 -17.82 -14.21 21.04
C VAL A 28 -19.12 -14.97 20.78
N ALA A 29 -20.28 -14.41 21.16
CA ALA A 29 -21.58 -15.02 20.89
C ALA A 29 -21.84 -15.17 19.38
N ILE A 30 -21.61 -14.11 18.59
CA ILE A 30 -21.77 -14.14 17.13
C ILE A 30 -20.82 -15.15 16.49
N LEU A 31 -19.55 -15.13 16.89
CA LEU A 31 -18.52 -16.05 16.40
C LEU A 31 -18.87 -17.51 16.71
N GLY A 32 -19.34 -17.79 17.92
CA GLY A 32 -19.77 -19.13 18.33
C GLY A 32 -20.95 -19.64 17.50
N GLN A 33 -21.97 -18.80 17.30
CA GLN A 33 -23.11 -19.15 16.45
C GLN A 33 -22.68 -19.48 15.02
N LEU A 34 -21.78 -18.67 14.44
CA LEU A 34 -21.29 -18.90 13.08
C LEU A 34 -20.45 -20.18 12.99
N TYR A 35 -19.59 -20.43 13.97
CA TYR A 35 -18.78 -21.65 14.02
C TYR A 35 -19.65 -22.91 14.08
N HIS A 36 -20.71 -22.93 14.90
CA HIS A 36 -21.60 -24.08 14.99
C HIS A 36 -22.48 -24.28 13.74
N LYS A 37 -23.00 -23.19 13.17
CA LYS A 37 -23.91 -23.28 12.00
C LYS A 37 -23.18 -23.50 10.68
N LYS A 38 -22.03 -22.84 10.50
CA LYS A 38 -21.27 -22.78 9.24
C LYS A 38 -19.76 -22.78 9.52
N PRO A 39 -19.21 -23.89 10.03
CA PRO A 39 -17.80 -23.97 10.46
C PRO A 39 -16.79 -23.69 9.33
N LEU A 40 -17.10 -24.08 8.09
CA LEU A 40 -16.24 -23.79 6.93
C LEU A 40 -16.19 -22.29 6.60
N VAL A 41 -17.33 -21.60 6.64
CA VAL A 41 -17.41 -20.14 6.41
C VAL A 41 -16.69 -19.39 7.53
N PHE A 42 -16.82 -19.87 8.76
CA PHE A 42 -16.06 -19.35 9.89
C PHE A 42 -14.55 -19.46 9.64
N LEU A 43 -14.07 -20.65 9.26
CA LEU A 43 -12.66 -20.90 8.99
C LEU A 43 -12.14 -20.01 7.86
N GLU A 44 -12.87 -19.93 6.76
CA GLU A 44 -12.53 -19.07 5.63
C GLU A 44 -12.38 -17.60 6.08
N ARG A 45 -13.35 -17.07 6.81
CA ARG A 45 -13.37 -15.65 7.19
C ARG A 45 -12.31 -15.27 8.23
N PHE A 46 -12.08 -16.15 9.21
CA PHE A 46 -11.27 -15.81 10.39
C PHE A 46 -9.90 -16.50 10.45
N ARG A 47 -9.49 -17.22 9.40
CA ARG A 47 -8.18 -17.91 9.33
C ARG A 47 -6.98 -17.05 9.71
N THR A 48 -6.96 -15.77 9.35
CA THR A 48 -5.85 -14.85 9.68
C THR A 48 -5.73 -14.51 11.16
N GLY A 49 -6.79 -14.72 11.94
CA GLY A 49 -6.80 -14.58 13.41
C GLY A 49 -6.63 -15.89 14.15
N LEU A 50 -6.57 -17.03 13.43
CA LEU A 50 -6.36 -18.34 14.01
C LEU A 50 -4.87 -18.60 14.25
N ARG A 51 -4.60 -19.48 15.20
CA ARG A 51 -3.27 -19.99 15.54
C ARG A 51 -3.29 -21.48 15.33
N GLU A 52 -2.11 -22.06 15.22
CA GLU A 52 -1.94 -23.51 15.03
C GLU A 52 -2.65 -24.32 16.13
N GLU A 53 -2.58 -23.87 17.38
CA GLU A 53 -3.29 -24.45 18.53
C GLU A 53 -4.83 -24.54 18.35
N HIS A 54 -5.42 -23.67 17.53
CA HIS A 54 -6.86 -23.66 17.27
C HIS A 54 -7.30 -24.65 16.19
N LEU A 55 -6.37 -25.23 15.42
CA LEU A 55 -6.71 -26.11 14.30
C LEU A 55 -7.36 -27.42 14.76
N ALA A 56 -7.09 -27.86 16.00
CA ALA A 56 -7.75 -29.00 16.59
C ALA A 56 -9.29 -28.87 16.62
N CYS A 57 -9.81 -27.64 16.72
CA CYS A 57 -11.25 -27.38 16.71
C CYS A 57 -11.92 -27.72 15.37
N PHE A 58 -11.19 -27.81 14.26
CA PHE A 58 -11.75 -28.10 12.93
C PHE A 58 -11.61 -29.57 12.54
N GLY A 59 -11.28 -30.46 13.48
CA GLY A 59 -11.12 -31.90 13.22
C GLY A 59 -12.36 -32.56 12.59
N HIS A 60 -13.55 -32.05 12.89
CA HIS A 60 -14.81 -32.51 12.33
C HIS A 60 -15.02 -32.16 10.83
N LEU A 61 -14.18 -31.28 10.27
CA LEU A 61 -14.18 -30.92 8.84
C LEU A 61 -13.13 -31.68 8.02
N ARG A 62 -12.38 -32.60 8.64
CA ARG A 62 -11.33 -33.36 7.93
C ARG A 62 -11.92 -34.11 6.75
N GLY A 63 -11.24 -34.01 5.61
CA GLY A 63 -11.68 -34.61 4.34
C GLY A 63 -12.40 -33.64 3.42
N ASP A 64 -12.80 -32.45 3.89
CA ASP A 64 -13.17 -31.34 3.01
C ASP A 64 -11.90 -30.62 2.53
N HIS A 65 -11.66 -30.66 1.22
CA HIS A 65 -10.52 -30.01 0.57
C HIS A 65 -10.38 -28.53 0.92
N ARG A 66 -11.48 -27.79 1.06
CA ARG A 66 -11.44 -26.37 1.42
C ARG A 66 -11.01 -26.19 2.86
N ALA A 67 -11.53 -27.03 3.77
CA ALA A 67 -11.13 -26.99 5.17
C ALA A 67 -9.65 -27.32 5.33
N ASP A 68 -9.18 -28.36 4.65
CA ASP A 68 -7.77 -28.78 4.68
C ASP A 68 -6.84 -27.68 4.13
N PHE A 69 -7.24 -27.03 3.03
CA PHE A 69 -6.50 -25.90 2.46
C PHE A 69 -6.36 -24.74 3.45
N TYR A 70 -7.46 -24.28 4.06
CA TYR A 70 -7.41 -23.17 5.01
C TYR A 70 -6.65 -23.53 6.29
N CYS A 71 -6.78 -24.77 6.80
CA CYS A 71 -5.98 -25.25 7.93
C CYS A 71 -4.48 -25.20 7.61
N ALA A 72 -4.08 -25.60 6.40
CA ALA A 72 -2.69 -25.51 5.94
C ALA A 72 -2.21 -24.05 5.77
N GLU A 73 -3.07 -23.11 5.38
CA GLU A 73 -2.74 -21.68 5.40
C GLU A 73 -2.43 -21.18 6.82
N VAL A 74 -3.26 -21.52 7.81
CA VAL A 74 -3.06 -21.11 9.20
C VAL A 74 -1.75 -21.68 9.78
N ALA A 75 -1.45 -22.96 9.52
CA ALA A 75 -0.19 -23.57 9.95
C ALA A 75 1.04 -22.86 9.36
N ARG A 76 0.97 -22.43 8.09
CA ARG A 76 2.04 -21.65 7.45
C ARG A 76 2.18 -20.23 8.00
N GLN A 77 1.09 -19.61 8.45
CA GLN A 77 1.13 -18.27 9.06
C GLN A 77 1.88 -18.26 10.40
N GLY A 78 1.79 -19.35 11.17
CA GLY A 78 2.55 -19.52 12.42
C GLY A 78 4.06 -19.49 12.22
N THR A 79 4.54 -20.02 11.08
CA THR A 79 5.97 -20.13 10.78
C THR A 79 6.53 -18.92 10.03
N ALA A 80 5.73 -18.26 9.17
CA ALA A 80 6.13 -17.08 8.40
C ALA A 80 5.56 -15.79 8.98
N ARG A 81 6.22 -15.25 10.02
CA ARG A 81 5.78 -14.04 10.75
C ARG A 81 5.56 -12.83 9.80
N PRO A 82 4.47 -12.05 9.92
CA PRO A 82 4.16 -10.89 9.06
C PRO A 82 5.20 -9.75 9.14
N ARG A 83 6.02 -9.68 10.20
CA ARG A 83 7.16 -8.75 10.28
C ARG A 83 8.18 -9.01 9.16
N THR A 84 8.36 -10.26 8.75
CA THR A 84 9.28 -10.61 7.66
C THR A 84 8.78 -10.08 6.32
N LEU A 85 7.47 -10.04 6.08
CA LEU A 85 6.88 -9.48 4.86
C LEU A 85 7.04 -7.97 4.79
N ARG A 86 6.78 -7.24 5.89
CA ARG A 86 7.01 -5.79 5.95
C ARG A 86 8.47 -5.43 5.71
N THR A 87 9.39 -6.16 6.35
CA THR A 87 10.83 -5.96 6.14
C THR A 87 11.25 -6.28 4.70
N ARG A 88 10.75 -7.39 4.12
CA ARG A 88 11.00 -7.74 2.72
C ARG A 88 10.52 -6.67 1.76
N LEU A 89 9.31 -6.14 1.96
CA LEU A 89 8.78 -5.06 1.13
C LEU A 89 9.63 -3.78 1.25
N ARG A 90 10.02 -3.42 2.48
CA ARG A 90 10.92 -2.26 2.71
C ARG A 90 12.26 -2.44 2.01
N ASN A 91 12.86 -3.63 2.11
CA ASN A 91 14.13 -3.93 1.46
C ASN A 91 14.01 -3.92 -0.06
N ARG A 92 12.91 -4.43 -0.62
CA ARG A 92 12.63 -4.36 -2.07
C ARG A 92 12.49 -2.91 -2.55
N ARG A 93 11.74 -2.08 -1.83
CA ARG A 93 11.61 -0.65 -2.14
C ARG A 93 12.94 0.08 -2.05
N TYR A 94 13.74 -0.24 -1.04
CA TYR A 94 15.07 0.33 -0.88
C TYR A 94 16.03 -0.08 -2.01
N ALA A 95 15.99 -1.35 -2.44
CA ALA A 95 16.78 -1.81 -3.59
C ALA A 95 16.40 -1.08 -4.87
N ALA A 96 15.10 -0.95 -5.18
CA ALA A 96 14.64 -0.19 -6.33
C ALA A 96 15.06 1.30 -6.26
N LEU A 97 14.99 1.91 -5.06
CA LEU A 97 15.47 3.28 -4.86
C LEU A 97 16.98 3.40 -5.14
N ARG A 98 17.78 2.42 -4.69
CA ARG A 98 19.24 2.38 -4.96
C ARG A 98 19.53 2.26 -6.45
N GLU A 99 18.79 1.42 -7.18
CA GLU A 99 18.91 1.29 -8.63
C GLU A 99 18.58 2.61 -9.35
N LEU A 100 17.52 3.31 -8.93
CA LEU A 100 17.17 4.63 -9.49
C LEU A 100 18.25 5.69 -9.23
N ILE A 101 18.87 5.66 -8.05
CA ILE A 101 19.97 6.57 -7.71
C ILE A 101 21.21 6.23 -8.53
N GLN A 102 21.55 4.95 -8.67
CA GLN A 102 22.69 4.50 -9.46
C GLN A 102 22.52 4.81 -10.95
N GLY A 103 21.30 4.70 -11.47
CA GLY A 103 20.97 5.06 -12.86
C GLY A 103 21.10 6.56 -13.15
N GLY A 104 21.04 7.42 -12.13
CA GLY A 104 21.32 8.86 -12.21
C GLY A 104 20.27 9.70 -12.94
N GLU A 105 19.52 9.14 -13.90
CA GLU A 105 18.54 9.91 -14.67
C GLU A 105 17.30 10.29 -13.85
N TYR A 106 16.76 9.37 -13.03
CA TYR A 106 15.49 9.61 -12.35
C TYR A 106 15.55 10.82 -11.44
N PHE A 107 16.59 10.98 -10.62
CA PHE A 107 16.72 12.09 -9.67
C PHE A 107 17.43 13.32 -10.25
N SER A 108 17.54 13.43 -11.59
CA SER A 108 18.08 14.63 -12.21
C SER A 108 17.13 15.83 -12.06
N ASP A 109 17.70 17.02 -12.01
CA ASP A 109 16.98 18.30 -12.01
C ASP A 109 15.92 18.38 -13.11
N GLU A 110 16.25 17.90 -14.31
CA GLU A 110 15.35 17.91 -15.46
C GLU A 110 14.17 16.94 -15.29
N GLN A 111 14.43 15.72 -14.81
CA GLN A 111 13.37 14.77 -14.50
C GLN A 111 12.51 15.22 -13.32
N MET A 112 13.08 15.96 -12.37
CA MET A 112 12.31 16.61 -11.31
C MET A 112 11.42 17.72 -11.87
N ARG A 113 11.95 18.58 -12.74
CA ARG A 113 11.19 19.66 -13.42
C ARG A 113 9.99 19.12 -14.18
N PHE A 114 10.16 18.02 -14.91
CA PHE A 114 9.07 17.39 -15.66
C PHE A 114 7.99 16.79 -14.74
N ARG A 115 8.38 16.09 -13.67
CA ARG A 115 7.45 15.32 -12.83
C ARG A 115 6.83 16.13 -11.70
N ALA A 116 7.57 17.08 -11.15
CA ALA A 116 7.22 17.91 -10.00
C ALA A 116 7.73 19.35 -10.22
N PRO A 117 7.15 20.08 -11.19
CA PRO A 117 7.61 21.41 -11.62
C PRO A 117 7.67 22.42 -10.47
N LEU A 118 6.64 22.45 -9.61
CA LEU A 118 6.60 23.36 -8.47
C LEU A 118 7.74 23.10 -7.49
N LEU A 119 8.03 21.83 -7.21
CA LEU A 119 9.14 21.44 -6.33
C LEU A 119 10.49 21.86 -6.93
N TYR A 120 10.65 21.69 -8.25
CA TYR A 120 11.83 22.16 -8.95
C TYR A 120 12.02 23.66 -8.79
N GLU A 121 10.97 24.47 -8.96
CA GLU A 121 11.10 25.92 -8.83
C GLU A 121 11.51 26.35 -7.43
N GLN A 122 10.84 25.79 -6.42
CA GLN A 122 11.08 26.11 -5.01
C GLN A 122 12.50 25.78 -4.54
N TYR A 123 13.12 24.73 -5.08
CA TYR A 123 14.42 24.26 -4.59
C TYR A 123 15.58 24.49 -5.55
N ILE A 124 15.32 24.69 -6.84
CA ILE A 124 16.34 24.79 -7.89
C ILE A 124 16.09 26.03 -8.75
N GLY A 125 14.92 26.11 -9.37
CA GLY A 125 14.63 27.07 -10.44
C GLY A 125 14.78 28.54 -10.02
N GLN A 126 14.25 28.93 -8.87
CA GLN A 126 14.31 30.31 -8.39
C GLN A 126 15.73 30.81 -8.06
N TYR A 127 16.68 29.88 -7.88
CA TYR A 127 18.07 30.20 -7.55
C TYR A 127 18.99 30.18 -8.77
N LEU A 128 18.47 29.88 -9.96
CA LEU A 128 19.25 29.90 -11.20
C LEU A 128 19.47 31.34 -11.67
N THR A 129 20.70 31.62 -12.08
CA THR A 129 21.05 32.89 -12.75
C THR A 129 20.52 32.91 -14.18
N GLN A 130 20.38 34.12 -14.74
CA GLN A 130 19.96 34.30 -16.13
C GLN A 130 20.91 33.59 -17.12
N GLU A 131 22.20 33.56 -16.81
CA GLU A 131 23.21 32.86 -17.63
C GLU A 131 23.00 31.34 -17.63
N GLU A 132 22.75 30.75 -16.46
CA GLU A 132 22.47 29.31 -16.32
C GLU A 132 21.14 28.91 -16.96
N LEU A 133 20.12 29.77 -16.86
CA LEU A 133 18.86 29.58 -17.56
C LEU A 133 19.09 29.55 -19.07
N ASN A 134 19.79 30.56 -19.62
CA ASN A 134 20.08 30.64 -21.04
C ASN A 134 20.89 29.44 -21.55
N ALA A 135 21.87 28.96 -20.77
CA ALA A 135 22.65 27.77 -21.10
C ALA A 135 21.79 26.49 -21.19
N ARG A 136 20.75 26.39 -20.34
CA ARG A 136 19.80 25.27 -20.34
C ARG A 136 18.81 25.36 -21.50
N THR A 137 18.33 26.55 -21.88
CA THR A 137 17.41 26.73 -23.02
C THR A 137 18.10 26.61 -24.38
N ALA A 138 19.40 26.93 -24.44
CA ALA A 138 20.20 26.87 -25.67
C ALA A 138 20.58 25.44 -26.10
N ALA A 139 20.42 24.44 -25.21
CA ALA A 139 20.57 23.04 -25.56
C ALA A 139 19.19 22.46 -25.96
N PRO A 140 18.89 22.30 -27.26
CA PRO A 140 17.67 21.63 -27.65
C PRO A 140 17.87 20.14 -27.34
N GLN A 141 17.30 19.67 -26.24
CA GLN A 141 17.08 18.23 -26.10
C GLN A 141 16.05 17.84 -27.15
N ALA A 142 16.51 17.22 -28.24
CA ALA A 142 15.63 16.55 -29.17
C ALA A 142 14.72 15.60 -28.35
N PRO A 143 13.40 15.60 -28.59
CA PRO A 143 12.50 14.74 -27.84
C PRO A 143 12.96 13.30 -28.00
N ARG A 144 13.41 12.67 -26.91
CA ARG A 144 13.69 11.24 -26.90
C ARG A 144 12.36 10.52 -27.14
N SER A 145 12.22 9.94 -28.32
CA SER A 145 11.05 9.21 -28.78
C SER A 145 10.72 8.07 -27.81
N GLY A 146 9.62 8.21 -27.07
CA GLY A 146 9.19 7.17 -26.13
C GLY A 146 7.94 7.42 -25.30
N SER A 147 7.38 8.64 -25.24
CA SER A 147 6.11 8.88 -24.54
C SER A 147 5.03 9.40 -25.50
N PRO A 148 3.95 8.64 -25.73
CA PRO A 148 2.84 9.11 -26.54
C PRO A 148 2.02 10.12 -25.74
N GLY A 149 1.95 11.36 -26.26
CA GLY A 149 1.00 12.39 -25.82
C GLY A 149 1.51 13.29 -24.69
N THR A 150 2.30 14.31 -25.04
CA THR A 150 2.44 15.51 -24.19
C THR A 150 1.74 16.67 -24.89
N PRO A 151 0.61 17.19 -24.36
CA PRO A 151 -0.01 18.40 -24.91
C PRO A 151 0.95 19.59 -24.73
N ALA A 152 0.87 20.55 -25.66
CA ALA A 152 1.77 21.70 -25.77
C ALA A 152 1.80 22.64 -24.55
N TYR A 153 0.96 22.41 -23.55
CA TYR A 153 0.94 23.10 -22.26
C TYR A 153 0.51 22.12 -21.18
N PRO A 154 1.46 21.43 -20.50
CA PRO A 154 1.12 20.59 -19.37
C PRO A 154 0.60 21.45 -18.23
N LEU A 155 -0.33 20.90 -17.45
CA LEU A 155 -0.90 21.50 -16.23
C LEU A 155 0.17 22.07 -15.26
N SER A 156 1.42 21.61 -15.40
CA SER A 156 2.61 22.18 -14.78
C SER A 156 2.75 23.70 -14.95
N ASP A 157 2.54 24.20 -16.16
CA ASP A 157 2.84 25.59 -16.50
C ASP A 157 1.80 26.53 -15.90
N LEU A 158 0.54 26.08 -15.88
CA LEU A 158 -0.58 26.79 -15.27
C LEU A 158 -0.44 26.83 -13.74
N LEU A 159 -0.02 25.71 -13.13
CA LEU A 159 0.30 25.67 -11.70
C LEU A 159 1.45 26.64 -11.34
N PHE A 160 2.45 26.73 -12.21
CA PHE A 160 3.59 27.64 -12.06
C PHE A 160 3.17 29.11 -12.09
N GLN A 161 2.38 29.50 -13.09
CA GLN A 161 1.85 30.85 -13.21
C GLN A 161 1.04 31.23 -11.96
N SER A 162 0.18 30.34 -11.48
CA SER A 162 -0.63 30.59 -10.28
C SER A 162 0.21 30.76 -8.99
N TYR A 163 1.40 30.16 -8.93
CA TYR A 163 2.31 30.32 -7.79
C TYR A 163 2.99 31.69 -7.83
N GLN A 164 3.51 32.08 -9.00
CA GLN A 164 4.17 33.37 -9.21
C GLN A 164 3.22 34.55 -8.95
N GLU A 165 1.94 34.41 -9.31
CA GLU A 165 0.89 35.41 -9.02
C GLU A 165 0.61 35.62 -7.51
N ARG A 166 1.00 34.68 -6.64
CA ARG A 166 0.77 34.77 -5.18
C ARG A 166 1.94 35.38 -4.41
N GLU A 167 3.13 35.44 -5.02
CA GLU A 167 4.33 36.02 -4.38
C GLU A 167 4.56 37.50 -4.76
N LEU A 168 3.69 38.08 -5.60
CA LEU A 168 3.61 39.51 -5.93
C LEU A 168 2.55 40.23 -5.09
#